data_AF-A0A972BJ35-F1
#
_entry.id   AF-A0A972BJ35-F1
#
_cell.length_a   1.000
_cell.length_b   1.000
_cell.length_c   1.000
_cell.angle_alpha   90.00
_cell.angle_beta   90.00
_cell.angle_gamma   90.00
#
_symmetry.space_group_name_H-M   'P 1'
#
loop_
_entity.id
_entity.type
_entity.pdbx_description
1 polymer ?
#
loop_
_entity_poly.entity_id
_entity_poly.type
_entity_poly.pdbx_seq_one_letter_code
_entity_poly.pdbx_strand_id
1 'polypeptide(L)'
;MDATAFTRYIQDFQHNIGEKTRVDYVLIKGKQVPRFSNEFWTSRQRQASSLHEISYRACFKPQLPRFFIEALTEPGDLVYDPFSGRGPTVIEAGLLGRRVAANDINPLSALLARPRFFVPPLERIAERLASI
;
A
#
# COMPACT_ATOMS: atom_id res chain seq x y z
N MET A 1 13.61 -0.41 10.21
CA MET A 1 14.82 -0.41 9.36
C MET A 1 15.34 1.02 9.23
N ASP A 2 16.66 1.24 9.27
CA ASP A 2 17.24 2.58 9.01
C ASP A 2 17.46 2.84 7.50
N ALA A 3 17.83 4.06 7.13
CA ALA A 3 18.03 4.45 5.73
C ALA A 3 19.16 3.66 5.03
N THR A 4 20.23 3.32 5.75
CA THR A 4 21.37 2.58 5.20
C THR A 4 21.03 1.11 4.98
N ALA A 5 20.27 0.51 5.89
CA ALA A 5 19.73 -0.84 5.75
C ALA A 5 18.73 -0.90 4.59
N PHE A 6 17.83 0.09 4.45
CA PHE A 6 16.90 0.13 3.33
C PHE A 6 17.58 0.32 1.98
N THR A 7 18.64 1.14 1.94
CA THR A 7 19.44 1.30 0.72
C THR A 7 20.05 -0.03 0.28
N ARG A 8 20.64 -0.79 1.22
CA ARG A 8 21.19 -2.13 0.93
C ARG A 8 20.10 -3.10 0.48
N TYR A 9 18.97 -3.12 1.19
CA TYR A 9 17.81 -3.94 0.82
C TYR A 9 17.37 -3.69 -0.63
N ILE A 10 17.26 -2.43 -1.05
CA ILE A 10 16.87 -2.10 -2.43
C ILE A 10 17.96 -2.46 -3.45
N GLN A 11 19.25 -2.26 -3.12
CA GLN A 11 20.36 -2.63 -4.00
C GLN A 11 20.41 -4.13 -4.28
N ASP A 12 20.15 -4.94 -3.26
CA ASP A 12 20.16 -6.39 -3.32
C ASP A 12 18.83 -7.00 -3.76
N PHE A 13 17.79 -6.18 -3.92
CA PHE A 13 16.46 -6.64 -4.33
C PHE A 13 16.51 -7.33 -5.70
N GLN A 14 15.91 -8.51 -5.77
CA GLN A 14 15.77 -9.31 -6.98
C GLN A 14 14.30 -9.74 -7.13
N HIS A 15 13.65 -9.25 -8.17
CA HIS A 15 12.29 -9.68 -8.50
C HIS A 15 12.29 -10.96 -9.35
N ASN A 16 13.10 -10.96 -10.41
CA ASN A 16 13.39 -12.11 -11.25
C ASN A 16 14.81 -12.61 -10.96
N ILE A 17 15.03 -13.92 -11.05
CA ILE A 17 16.35 -14.52 -10.83
C ILE A 17 17.36 -13.88 -11.80
N GLY A 18 18.39 -13.21 -11.26
CA GLY A 18 19.48 -12.60 -12.02
C GLY A 18 19.32 -11.10 -12.32
N GLU A 19 18.14 -10.49 -12.12
CA GLU A 19 17.93 -9.07 -12.34
C GLU A 19 18.11 -8.27 -11.04
N LYS A 20 19.33 -7.73 -10.85
CA LYS A 20 19.64 -6.84 -9.73
C LYS A 20 19.15 -5.41 -10.01
N THR A 21 18.88 -4.68 -8.93
CA THR A 21 18.57 -3.26 -9.00
C THR A 21 19.72 -2.47 -9.62
N ARG A 22 19.44 -1.73 -10.69
CA ARG A 22 20.41 -0.80 -11.29
C ARG A 22 20.46 0.46 -10.44
N VAL A 23 21.68 0.87 -10.07
CA VAL A 23 21.94 2.10 -9.34
C VAL A 23 22.65 3.09 -10.24
N ASP A 24 22.08 4.27 -10.38
CA ASP A 24 22.71 5.41 -11.05
C ASP A 24 22.50 6.68 -10.21
N TYR A 25 23.01 7.83 -10.66
CA TYR A 25 22.96 9.07 -9.89
C TYR A 25 22.32 10.18 -10.69
N VAL A 26 21.44 10.95 -10.04
CA VAL A 26 20.81 12.14 -10.61
C VAL A 26 21.29 13.37 -9.86
N LEU A 27 21.54 14.46 -10.60
CA LEU A 27 21.96 15.73 -10.01
C LEU A 27 20.72 16.56 -9.67
N ILE A 28 20.47 16.78 -8.38
CA ILE A 28 19.37 17.61 -7.90
C ILE A 28 19.96 18.76 -7.11
N LYS A 29 19.81 20.00 -7.62
CA LYS A 29 20.34 21.22 -6.99
C LYS A 29 21.85 21.11 -6.64
N GLY A 30 22.64 20.55 -7.54
CA GLY A 30 24.09 20.35 -7.35
C GLY A 30 24.48 19.17 -6.44
N LYS A 31 23.52 18.40 -5.92
CA LYS A 31 23.79 17.20 -5.12
C LYS A 31 23.56 15.94 -5.94
N GLN A 32 24.47 14.97 -5.84
CA GLN A 32 24.24 13.64 -6.41
C GLN A 32 23.30 12.85 -5.50
N VAL A 33 22.18 12.40 -6.06
CA VAL A 33 21.18 11.60 -5.36
C VAL A 33 21.12 10.22 -6.04
N PRO A 34 21.23 9.11 -5.28
CA PRO A 34 21.13 7.78 -5.86
C PRO A 34 19.73 7.53 -6.41
N ARG A 35 19.65 6.96 -7.60
CA ARG A 35 18.44 6.48 -8.25
C ARG A 35 18.52 4.96 -8.38
N PHE A 36 17.49 4.29 -7.89
CA PHE A 36 17.33 2.83 -7.96
C PHE A 36 16.29 2.49 -9.02
N SER A 37 16.65 1.65 -9.98
CA SER A 37 15.76 1.21 -11.07
C SER A 37 15.65 -0.32 -11.08
N ASN A 38 14.43 -0.84 -10.87
CA ASN A 38 14.10 -2.26 -10.96
C ASN A 38 12.57 -2.45 -11.18
N GLU A 39 12.12 -3.67 -11.47
CA GLU A 39 10.72 -4.08 -11.33
C GLU A 39 10.47 -4.50 -9.86
N PHE A 40 10.13 -3.56 -8.99
CA PHE A 40 9.97 -3.83 -7.55
C PHE A 40 8.70 -4.61 -7.18
N TRP A 41 7.78 -4.76 -8.13
CA TRP A 41 6.57 -5.54 -8.00
C TRP A 41 6.06 -5.93 -9.38
N THR A 42 5.41 -7.10 -9.46
CA THR A 42 4.92 -7.60 -10.74
C THR A 42 3.75 -6.77 -11.28
N SER A 43 3.73 -6.60 -12.60
CA SER A 43 2.59 -6.00 -13.31
C SER A 43 1.46 -6.98 -13.63
N ARG A 44 1.61 -8.28 -13.31
CA ARG A 44 0.62 -9.34 -13.59
C ARG A 44 -0.76 -9.02 -12.99
N GLN A 45 -1.80 -9.35 -13.75
CA GLN A 45 -3.19 -9.09 -13.34
C GLN A 45 -3.65 -10.06 -12.24
N ARG A 46 -4.54 -9.58 -11.35
CA ARG A 46 -5.30 -10.35 -10.34
C ARG A 46 -4.51 -11.06 -9.22
N GLN A 47 -3.35 -10.56 -8.82
CA GLN A 47 -2.66 -11.07 -7.62
C GLN A 47 -3.08 -10.40 -6.30
N ALA A 48 -3.87 -9.34 -6.35
CA ALA A 48 -4.29 -8.62 -5.15
C ALA A 48 -5.57 -9.22 -4.55
N SER A 49 -5.79 -8.97 -3.26
CA SER A 49 -7.04 -9.31 -2.56
C SER A 49 -8.25 -8.70 -3.27
N SER A 50 -9.37 -9.43 -3.31
CA SER A 50 -10.66 -8.95 -3.83
C SER A 50 -11.20 -7.73 -3.06
N LEU A 51 -10.68 -7.45 -1.86
CA LEU A 51 -10.96 -6.22 -1.11
C LEU A 51 -10.49 -4.94 -1.86
N HIS A 52 -9.69 -5.10 -2.91
CA HIS A 52 -9.28 -4.02 -3.81
C HIS A 52 -10.17 -3.91 -5.06
N GLU A 53 -11.32 -4.58 -5.15
CA GLU A 53 -12.21 -4.49 -6.31
C GLU A 53 -13.27 -3.38 -6.18
N ILE A 54 -12.80 -2.18 -5.80
CA ILE A 54 -13.63 -0.96 -5.73
C ILE A 54 -13.01 0.09 -6.64
N SER A 55 -13.75 0.52 -7.65
CA SER A 55 -13.33 1.56 -8.57
C SER A 55 -13.33 2.93 -7.88
N TYR A 56 -12.18 3.60 -7.91
CA TYR A 56 -11.99 4.99 -7.49
C TYR A 56 -10.91 5.61 -8.37
N ARG A 57 -10.99 6.91 -8.66
CA ARG A 57 -10.01 7.54 -9.56
C ARG A 57 -8.63 7.61 -8.90
N ALA A 58 -7.59 7.65 -9.74
CA ALA A 58 -6.19 7.83 -9.33
C ALA A 58 -5.70 6.79 -8.29
N CYS A 59 -6.09 5.52 -8.47
CA CYS A 59 -5.62 4.44 -7.61
C CYS A 59 -4.34 3.79 -8.12
N PHE A 60 -3.45 3.40 -7.21
CA PHE A 60 -2.30 2.55 -7.51
C PHE A 60 -2.59 1.08 -7.26
N LYS A 61 -1.73 0.23 -7.83
CA LYS A 61 -1.74 -1.23 -7.63
C LYS A 61 -1.40 -1.56 -6.17
N PRO A 62 -2.11 -2.49 -5.50
CA PRO A 62 -1.84 -2.87 -4.11
C PRO A 62 -0.43 -3.38 -3.86
N GLN A 63 0.25 -3.92 -4.87
CA GLN A 63 1.63 -4.38 -4.75
C GLN A 63 2.61 -3.23 -4.45
N LEU A 64 2.30 -2.01 -4.89
CA LEU A 64 3.14 -0.84 -4.64
C LEU A 64 3.25 -0.52 -3.14
N PRO A 65 2.16 -0.25 -2.38
CA PRO A 65 2.27 0.00 -0.96
C PRO A 65 2.76 -1.25 -0.21
N ARG A 66 2.36 -2.46 -0.64
CA ARG A 66 2.77 -3.71 -0.01
C ARG A 66 4.30 -3.84 0.06
N PHE A 67 4.99 -3.57 -1.05
CA PHE A 67 6.47 -3.58 -1.11
C PHE A 67 7.10 -2.72 -0.01
N PHE A 68 6.63 -1.48 0.16
CA PHE A 68 7.18 -0.58 1.18
C PHE A 68 6.78 -1.00 2.60
N ILE A 69 5.55 -1.49 2.80
CA ILE A 69 5.10 -1.92 4.13
C ILE A 69 5.91 -3.14 4.59
N GLU A 70 6.12 -4.13 3.73
CA GLU A 70 6.95 -5.30 4.05
C GLU A 70 8.42 -4.92 4.31
N ALA A 71 8.96 -3.96 3.57
CA ALA A 71 10.36 -3.56 3.71
C ALA A 71 10.64 -2.64 4.92
N LEU A 72 9.66 -1.82 5.33
CA LEU A 72 9.89 -0.72 6.28
C LEU A 72 9.20 -0.89 7.63
N THR A 73 8.33 -1.89 7.79
CA THR A 73 7.53 -2.09 9.01
C THR A 73 7.48 -3.55 9.42
N GLU A 74 7.19 -3.81 10.68
CA GLU A 74 6.92 -5.14 11.24
C GLU A 74 5.43 -5.33 11.58
N PRO A 75 4.94 -6.58 11.72
CA PRO A 75 3.60 -6.82 12.25
C PRO A 75 3.36 -6.06 13.57
N GLY A 76 2.21 -5.41 13.70
CA GLY A 76 1.86 -4.55 14.85
C GLY A 76 2.28 -3.09 14.74
N ASP A 77 3.20 -2.73 13.84
CA ASP A 77 3.55 -1.33 13.57
C ASP A 77 2.35 -0.54 13.04
N LEU A 78 2.38 0.78 13.23
CA LEU A 78 1.35 1.69 12.71
C LEU A 78 1.74 2.20 11.32
N VAL A 79 0.89 1.95 10.33
CA VAL A 79 0.97 2.57 9.00
C VAL A 79 -0.07 3.68 8.90
N TYR A 80 0.38 4.89 8.59
CA TYR A 80 -0.47 6.06 8.41
C TYR A 80 -0.48 6.53 6.95
N ASP A 81 -1.69 6.68 6.39
CA ASP A 81 -1.90 7.22 5.06
C ASP A 81 -2.77 8.51 5.12
N PRO A 82 -2.18 9.70 4.93
CA PRO A 82 -2.92 10.97 5.02
C PRO A 82 -3.79 11.28 3.79
N PHE A 83 -3.67 10.51 2.71
CA PHE A 83 -4.39 10.71 1.44
C PHE A 83 -4.93 9.37 0.93
N SER A 84 -5.70 8.71 1.79
CA SER A 84 -5.98 7.29 1.65
C SER A 84 -6.82 6.95 0.43
N GLY A 85 -7.67 7.87 -0.05
CA GLY A 85 -8.65 7.59 -1.10
C GLY A 85 -9.47 6.35 -0.78
N ARG A 86 -9.45 5.35 -1.66
CA ARG A 86 -10.08 4.03 -1.39
C ARG A 86 -9.22 3.09 -0.54
N GLY A 87 -8.21 3.56 0.17
CA GLY A 87 -7.43 2.81 1.15
C GLY A 87 -6.54 1.66 0.68
N PRO A 88 -5.96 1.63 -0.54
CA PRO A 88 -5.07 0.53 -0.93
C PRO A 88 -3.89 0.34 0.06
N THR A 89 -3.31 1.42 0.57
CA THR A 89 -2.22 1.38 1.57
C THR A 89 -2.66 0.74 2.88
N VAL A 90 -3.74 1.26 3.48
CA VAL A 90 -4.21 0.75 4.76
C VAL A 90 -4.72 -0.68 4.63
N ILE A 91 -5.42 -1.03 3.54
CA ILE A 91 -5.91 -2.40 3.33
C ILE A 91 -4.75 -3.38 3.25
N GLU A 92 -3.68 -3.08 2.50
CA GLU A 92 -2.49 -3.94 2.48
C GLU A 92 -1.79 -3.99 3.84
N ALA A 93 -1.69 -2.86 4.53
CA ALA A 93 -1.09 -2.82 5.87
C ALA A 93 -1.86 -3.73 6.85
N GLY A 94 -3.19 -3.66 6.86
CA GLY A 94 -4.01 -4.52 7.71
C GLY A 94 -3.96 -6.00 7.30
N LEU A 95 -3.95 -6.32 6.00
CA LEU A 95 -3.74 -7.69 5.50
C LEU A 95 -2.38 -8.27 5.92
N LEU A 96 -1.38 -7.40 6.09
CA LEU A 96 -0.05 -7.72 6.60
C LEU A 96 0.03 -7.71 8.15
N GLY A 97 -1.08 -7.48 8.86
CA GLY A 97 -1.10 -7.46 10.33
C GLY A 97 -0.49 -6.19 10.95
N ARG A 98 -0.45 -5.07 10.22
CA ARG A 98 -0.10 -3.76 10.78
C ARG A 98 -1.34 -3.05 11.31
N ARG A 99 -1.16 -2.18 12.30
CA ARG A 99 -2.19 -1.22 12.70
C ARG A 99 -2.28 -0.12 11.65
N VAL A 100 -3.48 0.45 11.46
CA VAL A 100 -3.72 1.42 10.40
C VAL A 100 -4.35 2.69 10.92
N ALA A 101 -3.89 3.82 10.38
CA ALA A 101 -4.57 5.10 10.48
C ALA A 101 -4.68 5.68 9.06
N ALA A 102 -5.81 6.30 8.75
CA ALA A 102 -6.03 6.93 7.45
C ALA A 102 -6.77 8.24 7.61
N ASN A 103 -6.45 9.18 6.73
CA ASN A 103 -7.21 10.39 6.53
C ASN A 103 -7.40 10.62 5.02
N ASP A 104 -8.44 11.36 4.66
CA ASP A 104 -8.67 11.85 3.32
C ASP A 104 -9.69 13.00 3.37
N ILE A 105 -9.54 14.00 2.49
CA ILE A 105 -10.49 15.12 2.43
C ILE A 105 -11.84 14.70 1.86
N ASN A 106 -11.88 13.67 1.03
CA ASN A 106 -13.13 13.18 0.45
C ASN A 106 -13.84 12.27 1.47
N PRO A 107 -15.05 12.64 1.93
CA PRO A 107 -15.79 11.81 2.89
C PRO A 107 -16.11 10.41 2.36
N LEU A 108 -16.16 10.22 1.03
CA LEU A 108 -16.35 8.90 0.41
C LEU A 108 -15.24 7.92 0.78
N SER A 109 -14.01 8.40 0.97
CA SER A 109 -12.85 7.56 1.30
C SER A 109 -13.09 6.69 2.54
N ALA A 110 -13.69 7.29 3.58
CA ALA A 110 -14.07 6.56 4.79
C ALA A 110 -15.15 5.49 4.54
N LEU A 111 -16.15 5.80 3.70
CA LEU A 111 -17.22 4.86 3.34
C LEU A 111 -16.70 3.68 2.50
N LEU A 112 -15.70 3.92 1.66
CA LEU A 112 -15.08 2.87 0.86
C LEU A 112 -14.16 2.00 1.70
N ALA A 113 -13.34 2.56 2.59
CA ALA A 113 -12.32 1.82 3.33
C ALA A 113 -12.88 1.09 4.57
N ARG A 114 -13.71 1.76 5.38
CA ARG A 114 -14.11 1.26 6.71
C ARG A 114 -14.82 -0.11 6.68
N PRO A 115 -15.79 -0.39 5.79
CA PRO A 115 -16.49 -1.67 5.78
C PRO A 115 -15.59 -2.87 5.43
N ARG A 116 -14.44 -2.64 4.80
CA ARG A 116 -13.47 -3.69 4.47
C ARG A 116 -12.61 -4.13 5.65
N PHE A 117 -12.59 -3.34 6.72
CA PHE A 117 -11.99 -3.73 8.01
C PHE A 117 -13.05 -4.16 9.02
N PHE A 118 -14.19 -3.48 9.01
CA PHE A 118 -15.25 -3.65 9.99
C PHE A 118 -16.53 -4.04 9.25
N VAL A 119 -16.58 -5.31 8.84
CA VAL A 119 -17.74 -5.86 8.13
C VAL A 119 -18.94 -5.79 9.08
N PRO A 120 -20.04 -5.10 8.70
CA PRO A 120 -21.22 -5.04 9.53
C PRO A 120 -21.86 -6.43 9.64
N PRO A 121 -22.44 -6.79 10.80
CA PRO A 121 -23.14 -8.05 10.96
C PRO A 121 -24.40 -8.07 10.08
N LEU A 122 -24.80 -9.27 9.63
CA LEU A 122 -25.88 -9.45 8.65
C LEU A 122 -27.21 -8.88 9.16
N GLU A 123 -27.48 -8.99 10.45
CA GLU A 123 -28.68 -8.49 11.11
C GLU A 123 -28.79 -6.97 10.93
N ARG A 124 -27.70 -6.24 11.13
CA ARG A 124 -27.64 -4.79 10.96
C ARG A 124 -27.85 -4.37 9.51
N ILE A 125 -27.37 -5.17 8.56
CA ILE A 125 -27.61 -4.93 7.13
C ILE A 125 -29.10 -5.12 6.83
N ALA A 126 -29.72 -6.20 7.33
CA ALA A 126 -31.13 -6.49 7.14
C ALA A 126 -32.04 -5.39 7.72
N GLU A 127 -31.77 -4.95 8.95
CA GLU A 127 -32.48 -3.84 9.60
C GLU A 127 -32.38 -2.56 8.77
N ARG A 128 -31.18 -2.24 8.25
CA ARG A 128 -31.00 -1.04 7.44
C ARG A 128 -31.79 -1.10 6.13
N LEU A 129 -31.79 -2.26 5.46
CA LEU A 129 -32.54 -2.47 4.22
C LEU A 129 -34.06 -2.40 4.43
N ALA A 130 -34.57 -2.84 5.58
CA ALA A 130 -35.99 -2.72 5.91
C ALA A 130 -36.44 -1.28 6.25
N SER A 131 -35.48 -0.38 6.52
CA SER A 131 -35.73 1.01 6.94
C SER A 131 -35.70 2.05 5.81
N ILE A 132 -35.44 1.64 4.56
CA ILE A 132 -35.43 2.49 3.37
C ILE A 132 -36.66 2.22 2.51
#